data_AF-A0A519HPJ0-F1
#
_entry.id   AF-A0A519HPJ0-F1
#
_cell.length_a   1.000
_cell.length_b   1.000
_cell.length_c   1.000
_cell.angle_alpha   90.00
_cell.angle_beta   90.00
_cell.angle_gamma   90.00
#
_symmetry.space_group_name_H-M   'P 1'
#
loop_
_entity.id
_entity.type
_entity.pdbx_description
1 polymer ?
#
loop_
_entity_poly.entity_id
_entity_poly.type
_entity_poly.pdbx_seq_one_letter_code
_entity_poly.pdbx_strand_id
1 'polypeptide(L)' 'MAGGLAALALRAPAWAQSLTYTYDVFGRVTSVTYPNGNVTTYTYDNADNRTARSHGAPPPPPPPPPW' A
#
# COMPACT_ATOMS: atom_id res chain seq x y z
N MET A 1 25.30 -19.51 18.72
CA MET A 1 23.98 -19.57 19.37
C MET A 1 23.12 -18.51 18.69
N ALA A 2 22.21 -18.92 17.80
CA ALA A 2 21.40 -17.99 17.01
C ALA A 2 20.24 -17.46 17.87
N GLY A 3 20.28 -16.17 18.21
CA GLY A 3 19.18 -15.48 18.88
C GLY A 3 18.13 -15.07 17.85
N GLY A 4 17.14 -15.94 17.63
CA GLY A 4 15.96 -15.58 16.85
C GLY A 4 15.09 -14.63 17.66
N LEU A 5 14.92 -13.39 17.19
CA LEU A 5 13.85 -12.53 17.66
C LEU A 5 12.53 -13.24 17.34
N ALA A 6 11.92 -13.85 18.35
CA ALA A 6 10.56 -14.35 18.25
C ALA A 6 9.65 -13.12 18.07
N ALA A 7 9.32 -12.80 16.82
CA ALA A 7 8.25 -11.87 16.52
C ALA A 7 6.96 -12.51 17.03
N LEU A 8 6.49 -12.05 18.19
CA LEU A 8 5.22 -12.46 18.77
C LEU A 8 4.11 -11.86 17.89
N ALA A 9 3.81 -12.52 16.77
CA ALA A 9 2.67 -12.18 15.95
C ALA A 9 1.40 -12.63 16.69
N LEU A 10 0.77 -11.71 17.42
CA LEU A 10 -0.63 -11.84 17.83
C LEU A 10 -1.40 -12.10 16.54
N ARG A 11 -1.87 -13.34 16.33
CA ARG A 11 -2.65 -13.68 15.13
C ARG A 11 -3.91 -12.85 15.20
N ALA A 12 -3.94 -11.76 14.44
CA ALA A 12 -5.09 -10.90 14.35
C ALA A 12 -6.29 -11.78 13.94
N PRO A 13 -7.45 -11.60 14.57
CA PRO A 13 -8.61 -12.43 14.25
C PRO A 13 -8.99 -12.26 12.77
N ALA A 14 -9.68 -13.24 12.18
CA ALA A 14 -10.00 -13.24 10.74
C ALA A 14 -10.83 -12.04 10.25
N TRP A 15 -11.44 -11.28 11.16
CA TRP A 15 -12.15 -10.03 10.90
C TRP A 15 -11.29 -8.78 11.07
N ALA A 16 -10.04 -8.92 11.49
CA ALA A 16 -9.07 -7.83 11.50
C ALA A 16 -8.71 -7.48 10.06
N GLN A 17 -9.43 -6.50 9.54
CA GLN A 17 -9.27 -5.93 8.22
C GLN A 17 -8.12 -4.91 8.28
N SER A 18 -6.96 -5.23 7.71
CA SER A 18 -5.83 -4.30 7.64
C SER A 18 -5.89 -3.43 6.38
N LEU A 19 -5.75 -2.11 6.56
CA LEU A 19 -5.55 -1.16 5.48
C LEU A 19 -4.06 -0.83 5.40
N THR A 20 -3.50 -0.85 4.19
CA THR A 20 -2.12 -0.38 3.96
C THR A 20 -2.14 0.95 3.24
N TYR A 21 -1.46 1.94 3.79
CA TYR A 21 -1.34 3.28 3.21
C TYR A 21 0.09 3.50 2.73
N THR A 22 0.24 4.05 1.52
CA THR A 22 1.53 4.55 1.03
C THR A 22 1.49 6.07 0.96
N TYR A 23 2.62 6.69 1.28
CA TYR A 23 2.77 8.13 1.31
C TYR A 23 3.88 8.58 0.37
N ASP A 24 3.76 9.79 -0.17
CA ASP A 24 4.88 10.46 -0.83
C ASP A 24 5.80 11.18 0.17
N VAL A 25 6.85 11.83 -0.34
CA VAL A 25 7.83 12.59 0.45
C VAL A 25 7.23 13.80 1.17
N PHE A 26 6.04 14.25 0.76
CA PHE A 26 5.30 15.34 1.38
C PHE A 26 4.26 14.84 2.41
N GLY A 27 4.20 13.52 2.65
CA GLY A 27 3.28 12.93 3.62
C GLY A 27 1.84 12.75 3.10
N ARG A 28 1.63 12.82 1.79
CA ARG A 28 0.30 12.68 1.17
C ARG A 28 0.05 11.23 0.77
N VAL A 29 -1.18 10.75 0.96
CA VAL A 29 -1.55 9.36 0.64
C VAL A 29 -1.58 9.16 -0.87
N THR A 30 -0.72 8.28 -1.39
CA THR A 30 -0.68 7.92 -2.82
C THR A 30 -1.37 6.61 -3.14
N SER A 31 -1.52 5.72 -2.15
CA SER A 31 -2.22 4.44 -2.31
C SER A 31 -2.87 3.97 -1.00
N VAL A 32 -4.02 3.31 -1.14
CA VAL A 32 -4.74 2.61 -0.08
C VAL A 32 -5.05 1.20 -0.55
N THR A 33 -4.42 0.20 0.06
CA THR A 33 -4.71 -1.21 -0.19
C THR A 33 -5.69 -1.72 0.84
N TYR A 34 -6.80 -2.27 0.35
CA TYR A 34 -7.88 -2.82 1.14
C TYR A 34 -7.64 -4.32 1.42
N PRO A 35 -8.21 -4.86 2.51
CA PRO A 35 -8.08 -6.26 2.86
C PRO A 35 -8.64 -7.22 1.79
N ASN A 36 -9.57 -6.74 0.96
CA ASN A 36 -10.14 -7.51 -0.16
C ASN A 36 -9.24 -7.50 -1.42
N GLY A 37 -8.04 -6.90 -1.35
CA GLY A 37 -7.10 -6.80 -2.46
C GLY A 37 -7.35 -5.62 -3.40
N ASN A 38 -8.44 -4.86 -3.23
CA ASN A 38 -8.63 -3.63 -4.00
C ASN A 38 -7.61 -2.58 -3.57
N VAL A 39 -7.24 -1.73 -4.51
CA VAL A 39 -6.33 -0.61 -4.30
C VAL A 39 -6.98 0.67 -4.82
N THR A 40 -6.92 1.73 -4.01
CA THR A 40 -7.22 3.09 -4.47
C THR A 40 -5.91 3.86 -4.58
N THR A 41 -5.62 4.43 -5.75
CA THR A 41 -4.44 5.29 -5.95
C THR A 41 -4.84 6.75 -6.14
N TYR A 42 -3.94 7.64 -5.76
CA TYR A 42 -4.10 9.09 -5.87
C TYR A 42 -2.85 9.72 -6.49
N THR A 43 -3.06 10.70 -7.38
CA THR A 43 -1.98 11.53 -7.92
C THR A 43 -2.19 12.98 -7.52
N TYR A 44 -1.10 13.69 -7.29
CA TYR A 44 -1.09 15.08 -6.87
C TYR A 44 -0.20 15.90 -7.78
N ASP A 45 -0.54 17.17 -7.98
CA ASP A 45 0.36 18.15 -8.58
C ASP A 45 1.31 18.77 -7.54
N ASN A 46 2.20 19.64 -8.03
CA ASN A 46 3.18 20.37 -7.22
C ASN A 46 2.53 21.44 -6.31
N ALA A 47 1.26 21.77 -6.52
CA ALA A 47 0.47 22.71 -5.71
C ALA A 47 -0.44 21.99 -4.71
N ASP A 48 -0.21 20.69 -4.46
CA ASP A 48 -0.96 19.85 -3.53
C ASP A 48 -2.37 19.46 -3.97
N ASN A 49 -2.77 19.78 -5.20
CA ASN A 49 -4.10 19.40 -5.65
C ASN A 49 -4.11 17.96 -6.14
N ARG A 50 -5.13 17.21 -5.73
CA ARG A 50 -5.36 15.86 -6.23
C ARG A 50 -5.86 15.92 -7.67
N THR A 51 -5.06 15.40 -8.60
CA THR A 51 -5.34 15.46 -10.04
C THR A 51 -6.03 14.20 -10.57
N ALA A 52 -5.84 13.05 -9.93
CA ALA A 52 -6.53 11.81 -10.31
C ALA A 52 -6.78 10.89 -9.11
N ARG A 53 -7.76 10.00 -9.29
CA ARG A 53 -8.06 8.87 -8.41
C ARG A 53 -8.39 7.65 -9.27
N SER A 54 -7.79 6.51 -8.96
CA SER A 54 -8.20 5.21 -9.52
C SER A 54 -8.63 4.26 -8.40
N HIS A 55 -9.57 3.36 -8.67
CA HIS A 55 -10.06 2.34 -7.75
C HIS A 55 -10.25 1.01 -8.48
N GLY A 56 -9.63 -0.07 -7.99
CA GLY A 56 -9.76 -1.41 -8.59
C GLY A 56 -8.66 -2.36 -8.13
N ALA A 57 -8.53 -3.51 -8.78
CA ALA A 57 -7.36 -4.37 -8.58
C ALA A 57 -6.08 -3.58 -8.92
N PRO A 58 -4.97 -3.78 -8.17
CA PRO A 58 -3.72 -3.11 -8.49
C PRO A 58 -3.35 -3.40 -9.95
N PRO A 59 -2.89 -2.39 -10.73
CA PRO A 59 -2.39 -2.66 -12.07
C PRO A 59 -1.30 -3.74 -11.98
N PRO A 60 -1.24 -4.67 -12.94
CA PRO A 60 -0.19 -5.68 -12.95
C PRO A 60 1.17 -4.96 -12.83
N PRO A 61 2.12 -5.50 -12.03
CA PRO A 61 3.43 -4.89 -11.91
C PRO A 61 4.00 -4.69 -13.31
N PRO A 62 4.68 -3.55 -13.58
CA PRO A 62 5.35 -3.35 -14.85
C PRO A 62 6.29 -4.54 -15.11
N PRO A 63 6.39 -5.04 -16.35
CA PRO A 63 7.31 -6.14 -16.66
C PRO A 63 8.72 -5.76 -16.21
N PRO A 64 9.52 -6.73 -15.72
CA PRO A 64 10.89 -6.45 -15.32
C PRO A 64 11.67 -5.85 -16.52
N PRO A 65 12.60 -4.90 -16.27
CA PRO A 65 13.45 -4.38 -17.33
C PRO A 65 14.26 -5.52 -17.98
N PRO A 66 14.59 -5.43 -19.27
CA PRO A 66 15.21 -6.52 -20.04
C PRO A 66 16.72 -6.73 -19.76
N TRP A 67 17.18 -6.63 -18.52
CA TRP A 67 18.58 -6.84 -18.13
C TRP A 67 18.73 -7.98 -17.13
#